data_AF-W4K527-F1
#
_entry.id   AF-W4K527-F1
#
_cell.length_a   1.000
_cell.length_b   1.000
_cell.length_c   1.000
_cell.angle_alpha   90.00
_cell.angle_beta   90.00
_cell.angle_gamma   90.00
#
_symmetry.space_group_name_H-M   'P 1'
#
loop_
_entity.id
_entity.type
_entity.pdbx_description
1 polymer ?
#
loop_
_entity_poly.entity_id
_entity_poly.type
_entity_poly.pdbx_seq_one_letter_code
_entity_poly.pdbx_strand_id
1 'polypeptide(L)'
;SERRRLKRMAERHANTTCFACRETGHAAADCPNVKLDDEEGRAQGREKPTVGICYRCGSQKHTLARCRKHVDERNPLPFASCFVCSGTGHLASACPKNKDRGVYPNGGRCKLCGETTHLAKDCGLRKPG
;
A
#
# COMPACT_ATOMS: atom_id res chain seq x y z
N SER A 1 -18.65 -5.74 25.10
CA SER A 1 -19.67 -4.67 25.00
C SER A 1 -19.66 -4.11 23.60
N GLU A 2 -20.82 -4.10 22.93
CA GLU A 2 -21.01 -3.64 21.55
C GLU A 2 -20.49 -2.22 21.30
N ARG A 3 -20.70 -1.29 22.24
CA ARG A 3 -20.13 0.07 22.24
C ARG A 3 -18.62 0.12 21.98
N ARG A 4 -17.84 -0.80 22.60
CA ARG A 4 -16.38 -0.87 22.39
C ARG A 4 -16.02 -1.36 20.99
N ARG A 5 -16.83 -2.25 20.40
CA ARG A 5 -16.63 -2.76 19.04
C ARG A 5 -16.89 -1.66 18.01
N LEU A 6 -18.03 -0.96 18.12
CA LEU A 6 -18.38 0.16 17.23
C LEU A 6 -17.35 1.29 17.29
N LYS A 7 -16.89 1.66 18.50
CA LYS A 7 -15.82 2.65 18.66
C LYS A 7 -14.55 2.25 17.91
N ARG A 8 -14.07 1.01 18.06
CA ARG A 8 -12.87 0.52 17.34
C ARG A 8 -13.05 0.49 15.82
N MET A 9 -14.27 0.20 15.33
CA MET A 9 -14.57 0.23 13.90
C MET A 9 -14.52 1.65 13.35
N ALA A 10 -15.14 2.61 14.04
CA ALA A 10 -15.10 4.02 13.67
C ALA A 10 -13.67 4.59 13.72
N GLU A 11 -12.91 4.29 14.77
CA GLU A 11 -11.49 4.68 14.90
C GLU A 11 -10.64 4.07 13.77
N ARG A 12 -10.91 2.82 13.38
CA ARG A 12 -10.23 2.20 12.24
C ARG A 12 -10.58 2.92 10.95
N HIS A 13 -11.86 3.19 10.69
CA HIS A 13 -12.29 3.90 9.49
C HIS A 13 -11.65 5.29 9.39
N ALA A 14 -11.70 6.06 10.49
CA ALA A 14 -11.09 7.38 10.59
C ALA A 14 -9.57 7.38 10.34
N ASN A 15 -8.86 6.37 10.85
CA ASN A 15 -7.40 6.22 10.66
C ASN A 15 -7.03 5.44 9.39
N THR A 16 -8.00 4.96 8.61
CA THR A 16 -7.72 4.25 7.36
C THR A 16 -7.26 5.27 6.33
N THR A 17 -6.04 5.12 5.85
CA THR A 17 -5.48 5.97 4.81
C THR A 17 -5.77 5.36 3.45
N CYS A 18 -6.35 6.15 2.57
CA CYS A 18 -6.61 5.75 1.20
C CYS A 18 -5.30 5.62 0.43
N PHE A 19 -5.04 4.42 -0.11
CA PHE A 19 -3.83 4.20 -0.89
C PHE A 19 -3.87 4.85 -2.29
N ALA A 20 -5.05 5.33 -2.73
CA ALA A 20 -5.21 6.04 -3.99
C ALA A 20 -4.96 7.55 -3.87
N CYS A 21 -5.72 8.26 -3.02
CA CYS A 21 -5.64 9.72 -2.87
C CYS A 21 -4.82 10.19 -1.65
N ARG A 22 -4.38 9.27 -0.77
CA ARG A 22 -3.61 9.54 0.46
C ARG A 22 -4.37 10.28 1.56
N GLU A 23 -5.66 10.49 1.41
CA GLU A 23 -6.52 11.05 2.45
C GLU A 23 -6.91 9.98 3.48
N THR A 24 -7.22 10.41 4.71
CA THR A 24 -7.71 9.53 5.78
C THR A 24 -9.23 9.54 5.84
N GLY A 25 -9.81 8.45 6.37
CA GLY A 25 -11.24 8.34 6.58
C GLY A 25 -11.96 7.44 5.58
N HIS A 26 -11.25 6.82 4.64
CA HIS A 26 -11.79 5.84 3.70
C HIS A 26 -10.70 4.90 3.17
N ALA A 27 -11.08 3.71 2.71
CA ALA A 27 -10.18 2.77 2.05
C ALA A 27 -10.08 3.09 0.55
N ALA A 28 -9.05 2.57 -0.13
CA ALA A 28 -8.90 2.77 -1.58
C ALA A 28 -10.09 2.25 -2.42
N ALA A 29 -10.85 1.28 -1.89
CA ALA A 29 -12.06 0.77 -2.53
C ALA A 29 -13.25 1.75 -2.46
N ASP A 30 -13.32 2.55 -1.39
CA ASP A 30 -14.39 3.52 -1.12
C ASP A 30 -13.93 4.96 -1.41
N CYS A 31 -12.89 5.12 -2.25
CA CYS A 31 -12.30 6.41 -2.48
C CYS A 31 -13.18 7.25 -3.41
N PRO A 32 -13.72 8.40 -2.95
CA PRO A 32 -14.59 9.25 -3.77
C PRO A 32 -13.84 9.92 -4.93
N ASN A 33 -12.50 9.93 -4.87
CA ASN A 33 -11.62 10.51 -5.87
C ASN A 33 -11.18 9.50 -6.95
N VAL A 34 -11.38 8.19 -6.75
CA VAL A 34 -11.15 7.20 -7.81
C VAL A 34 -12.49 6.88 -8.46
N LYS A 35 -12.76 7.56 -9.56
CA LYS A 35 -13.85 7.19 -10.45
C LYS A 35 -13.52 5.83 -11.07
N LEU A 36 -14.08 4.77 -10.49
CA LEU A 36 -14.19 3.45 -11.09
C LEU A 36 -15.47 3.45 -11.94
N ASP A 37 -15.49 4.26 -12.99
CA ASP A 37 -16.50 4.07 -14.04
C ASP A 37 -15.93 3.06 -15.03
N ASP A 38 -16.63 1.92 -15.11
CA ASP A 38 -16.42 0.85 -16.09
C ASP A 38 -16.45 1.36 -17.54
N GLU A 39 -15.83 0.57 -18.43
CA GLU A 39 -15.79 0.65 -19.90
C GLU A 39 -14.73 1.58 -20.54
N GLU A 40 -13.74 0.95 -21.19
CA GLU A 40 -12.72 1.56 -22.05
C GLU A 40 -11.66 2.46 -21.39
N GLY A 41 -10.70 1.81 -20.72
CA GLY A 41 -9.32 1.81 -21.21
C GLY A 41 -8.56 3.13 -21.44
N ARG A 42 -8.97 4.29 -20.90
CA ARG A 42 -8.18 5.52 -21.01
C ARG A 42 -8.55 6.58 -19.98
N ALA A 43 -8.00 6.48 -18.78
CA ALA A 43 -8.00 7.58 -17.81
C ALA A 43 -7.18 8.78 -18.35
N GLN A 44 -7.86 9.72 -19.01
CA GLN A 44 -7.36 11.06 -19.31
C GLN A 44 -8.02 12.00 -18.30
N GLY A 45 -7.28 12.32 -17.23
CA GLY A 45 -7.75 13.28 -16.24
C GLY A 45 -7.16 13.02 -14.86
N ARG A 46 -5.88 13.36 -14.71
CA ARG A 46 -5.14 13.60 -13.44
C ARG A 46 -5.11 12.45 -12.41
N GLU A 47 -3.90 11.98 -12.12
CA GLU A 47 -3.52 10.92 -11.18
C GLU A 47 -3.89 9.48 -11.64
N LYS A 48 -2.95 8.82 -12.34
CA LYS A 48 -3.05 7.38 -12.70
C LYS A 48 -3.41 6.55 -11.45
N PRO A 49 -4.27 5.52 -11.55
CA PRO A 49 -4.58 4.65 -10.42
C PRO A 49 -3.29 3.99 -9.90
N THR A 50 -2.79 4.48 -8.76
CA THR A 50 -1.61 3.97 -8.05
C THR A 50 -1.89 2.66 -7.31
N VAL A 51 -3.17 2.27 -7.25
CA VAL A 51 -3.67 1.08 -6.57
C VAL A 51 -4.29 0.11 -7.56
N GLY A 52 -4.15 -1.19 -7.29
CA GLY A 52 -4.70 -2.24 -8.15
C GLY A 52 -3.93 -2.48 -9.46
N ILE A 53 -2.88 -1.71 -9.75
CA ILE A 53 -1.98 -1.94 -10.88
C ILE A 53 -0.83 -2.86 -10.49
N CYS A 54 -0.34 -3.63 -11.46
CA CYS A 54 0.95 -4.27 -11.39
C CYS A 54 2.04 -3.19 -11.36
N TYR A 55 2.75 -3.08 -10.25
CA TYR A 55 3.83 -2.10 -10.09
C TYR A 55 5.02 -2.30 -11.04
N ARG A 56 5.14 -3.48 -11.67
CA ARG A 56 6.18 -3.78 -12.67
C ARG A 56 5.81 -3.33 -14.07
N CYS A 57 4.56 -3.55 -14.49
CA CYS A 57 4.16 -3.35 -15.90
C CYS A 57 2.99 -2.39 -16.12
N GLY A 58 2.39 -1.86 -15.04
CA GLY A 58 1.24 -0.95 -15.09
C GLY A 58 -0.10 -1.61 -15.39
N SER A 59 -0.16 -2.94 -15.55
CA SER A 59 -1.41 -3.64 -15.87
C SER A 59 -2.31 -3.79 -14.65
N GLN A 60 -3.60 -3.47 -14.78
CA GLN A 60 -4.62 -3.73 -13.74
C GLN A 60 -5.11 -5.18 -13.71
N LYS A 61 -4.70 -6.02 -14.68
CA LYS A 61 -5.20 -7.40 -14.81
C LYS A 61 -4.56 -8.38 -13.82
N HIS A 62 -3.42 -8.00 -13.21
CA HIS A 62 -2.67 -8.88 -12.32
C HIS A 62 -1.85 -8.08 -11.30
N THR A 63 -1.47 -8.73 -10.20
CA THR A 63 -0.56 -8.18 -9.20
C THR A 63 0.89 -8.49 -9.53
N LEU A 64 1.84 -7.85 -8.83
CA LEU A 64 3.28 -8.09 -9.00
C LEU A 64 3.65 -9.59 -8.92
N ALA A 65 3.00 -10.35 -8.04
CA ALA A 65 3.24 -11.78 -7.84
C ALA A 65 2.89 -12.64 -9.06
N ARG A 66 1.93 -12.20 -9.89
CA ARG A 66 1.50 -12.88 -11.12
C ARG A 66 2.05 -12.22 -12.37
N CYS A 67 2.98 -11.26 -12.23
CA CYS A 67 3.56 -10.56 -13.35
C CYS A 67 4.59 -11.43 -14.06
N ARG A 68 4.33 -11.73 -15.34
CA ARG A 68 5.23 -12.50 -16.21
C ARG A 68 6.24 -11.63 -16.97
N LYS A 69 6.17 -10.29 -16.83
CA LYS A 69 7.16 -9.41 -17.46
C LYS A 69 8.51 -9.52 -16.76
N HIS A 70 9.57 -9.41 -17.55
CA HIS A 70 10.95 -9.35 -17.07
C HIS A 70 11.14 -8.20 -16.08
N VAL A 71 12.02 -8.43 -15.12
CA VAL A 71 12.42 -7.42 -14.13
C VAL A 71 13.51 -6.58 -14.75
N ASP A 72 13.29 -5.28 -14.87
CA ASP A 72 14.36 -4.35 -15.24
C ASP A 72 15.27 -4.16 -14.01
N GLU A 73 16.55 -4.55 -14.13
CA GLU A 73 17.50 -4.49 -13.01
C GLU A 73 17.72 -3.07 -12.48
N ARG A 74 17.58 -2.06 -13.35
CA ARG A 74 17.75 -0.65 -13.00
C ARG A 74 16.53 -0.04 -12.32
N ASN A 75 15.33 -0.57 -12.60
CA ASN A 75 14.08 -0.06 -12.02
C ASN A 75 13.04 -1.19 -11.96
N PRO A 76 13.06 -2.03 -10.92
CA PRO A 76 12.24 -3.24 -10.88
C PRO A 76 10.74 -2.95 -10.75
N LEU A 77 10.36 -1.75 -10.28
CA LEU A 77 8.97 -1.36 -10.02
C LEU A 77 8.67 0.05 -10.55
N PRO A 78 8.75 0.29 -11.87
CA PRO A 78 8.63 1.64 -12.44
C PRO A 78 7.28 2.30 -12.17
N PHE A 79 6.23 1.49 -11.98
CA PHE A 79 4.87 1.98 -11.68
C PHE A 79 4.54 1.98 -10.19
N ALA A 80 5.47 1.54 -9.31
CA ALA A 80 5.30 1.74 -7.88
C ALA A 80 5.47 3.21 -7.52
N SER A 81 4.50 3.75 -6.78
CA SER A 81 4.60 5.04 -6.11
C SER A 81 4.82 4.84 -4.63
N CYS A 82 5.87 5.44 -4.09
CA CYS A 82 6.19 5.39 -2.68
C CYS A 82 5.20 6.23 -1.88
N PHE A 83 4.62 5.60 -0.85
CA PHE A 83 3.66 6.24 0.04
C PHE A 83 4.31 7.24 1.01
N VAL A 84 5.62 7.11 1.25
CA VAL A 84 6.36 7.93 2.23
C VAL A 84 6.96 9.17 1.58
N CYS A 85 7.64 9.02 0.43
CA CYS A 85 8.38 10.11 -0.20
C CYS A 85 7.73 10.65 -1.49
N SER A 86 6.60 10.07 -1.93
CA SER A 86 5.95 10.37 -3.21
C SER A 86 6.77 10.06 -4.46
N GLY A 87 7.98 9.52 -4.34
CA GLY A 87 8.81 9.11 -5.47
C GLY A 87 8.27 7.85 -6.16
N THR A 88 8.68 7.61 -7.40
CA THR A 88 8.34 6.40 -8.17
C THR A 88 9.51 5.40 -8.18
N GLY A 89 9.26 4.16 -8.62
CA GLY A 89 10.29 3.13 -8.76
C GLY A 89 10.48 2.22 -7.54
N HIS A 90 9.81 2.50 -6.42
CA HIS A 90 9.95 1.73 -5.18
C HIS A 90 8.72 1.82 -4.28
N LEU A 91 8.59 0.86 -3.36
CA LEU A 91 7.56 0.83 -2.33
C LEU A 91 8.07 1.46 -1.02
N ALA A 92 7.17 1.81 -0.10
CA ALA A 92 7.51 2.38 1.21
C ALA A 92 8.57 1.56 1.98
N SER A 93 8.51 0.23 1.87
CA SER A 93 9.45 -0.71 2.48
C SER A 93 10.88 -0.59 1.96
N ALA A 94 11.07 -0.15 0.70
CA ALA A 94 12.36 0.05 0.06
C ALA A 94 12.71 1.53 -0.07
N CYS A 95 11.99 2.41 0.62
CA CYS A 95 12.20 3.84 0.52
C CYS A 95 13.42 4.30 1.33
N PRO A 96 14.38 5.03 0.72
CA PRO A 96 15.55 5.52 1.44
C PRO A 96 15.17 6.53 2.54
N LYS A 97 14.06 7.27 2.37
CA LYS A 97 13.53 8.21 3.39
C LYS A 97 12.77 7.52 4.52
N ASN A 98 12.46 6.21 4.39
CA ASN A 98 11.74 5.45 5.41
C ASN A 98 12.64 4.50 6.21
N LYS A 99 13.98 4.65 6.12
CA LYS A 99 14.93 3.78 6.82
C LYS A 99 14.66 3.68 8.33
N ASP A 100 14.25 4.78 8.97
CA ASP A 100 14.00 4.80 10.42
C ASP A 100 12.68 4.11 10.83
N ARG A 101 11.68 4.08 9.94
CA ARG A 101 10.36 3.48 10.21
C ARG A 101 10.20 2.08 9.57
N GLY A 102 11.15 1.67 8.73
CA GLY A 102 11.23 0.35 8.10
C GLY A 102 10.03 0.03 7.21
N VAL A 103 9.29 -1.04 7.51
CA VAL A 103 8.08 -1.43 6.76
C VAL A 103 6.81 -0.76 7.26
N TYR A 104 6.89 0.10 8.28
CA TYR A 104 5.74 0.74 8.92
C TYR A 104 5.61 2.21 8.50
N PRO A 105 4.73 2.56 7.54
CA PRO A 105 4.64 3.95 7.03
C PRO A 105 4.26 4.96 8.13
N ASN A 106 3.39 4.55 9.04
CA ASN A 106 2.91 5.37 10.16
C ASN A 106 3.75 5.21 11.44
N GLY A 107 4.94 4.60 11.33
CA GLY A 107 5.72 4.19 12.48
C GLY A 107 5.16 2.93 13.15
N GLY A 108 6.00 2.28 13.95
CA GLY A 108 5.67 1.03 14.60
C GLY A 108 6.85 0.07 14.56
N ARG A 109 6.67 -1.04 15.28
CA ARG A 109 7.62 -2.14 15.33
C ARG A 109 6.87 -3.45 15.43
N CYS A 110 7.52 -4.53 15.05
CA CYS A 110 7.06 -5.88 15.29
C CYS A 110 6.78 -6.03 16.79
N LYS A 111 5.56 -6.46 17.14
CA LYS A 111 5.16 -6.60 18.55
C LYS A 111 5.80 -7.79 19.26
N LEU A 112 6.48 -8.66 18.51
CA LEU A 112 7.13 -9.87 19.03
C LEU A 112 8.61 -9.62 19.31
N CYS A 113 9.35 -9.03 18.37
CA CYS A 113 10.79 -8.80 18.51
C CYS A 113 11.20 -7.32 18.59
N GLY A 114 10.30 -6.38 18.29
CA GLY A 114 10.60 -4.95 18.35
C GLY A 114 11.32 -4.35 17.14
N GLU A 115 11.57 -5.14 16.08
CA GLU A 115 12.19 -4.68 14.83
C GLU A 115 11.21 -3.95 13.91
N THR A 116 11.71 -3.05 13.07
CA THR A 116 10.91 -2.30 12.08
C THR A 116 11.04 -2.87 10.67
N THR A 117 11.81 -3.93 10.47
CA THR A 117 12.18 -4.51 9.15
C THR A 117 11.11 -5.43 8.56
N HIS A 118 10.19 -5.94 9.38
CA HIS A 118 9.17 -6.91 8.98
C HIS A 118 7.84 -6.67 9.70
N LEU A 119 6.74 -7.14 9.12
CA LEU A 119 5.45 -7.15 9.82
C LEU A 119 5.43 -8.29 10.83
N ALA A 120 4.71 -8.13 11.93
CA ALA A 120 4.57 -9.17 12.96
C ALA A 120 4.12 -10.53 12.40
N LYS A 121 3.40 -10.54 11.28
CA LYS A 121 2.97 -11.76 10.58
C LYS A 121 4.13 -12.59 10.00
N ASP A 122 5.22 -11.91 9.62
CA ASP A 122 6.41 -12.47 8.98
C ASP A 122 7.58 -12.57 9.99
N CYS A 123 7.32 -12.34 11.29
CA CYS A 123 8.33 -12.41 12.33
C CYS A 123 8.74 -13.86 12.57
N GLY A 124 10.05 -14.13 12.59
CA GLY A 124 10.57 -15.48 12.89
C GLY A 124 10.20 -15.99 14.30
N LEU A 125 9.91 -15.10 15.24
CA LEU A 125 9.40 -15.46 16.57
C LEU A 125 7.91 -15.81 16.58
N ARG A 126 7.19 -15.55 15.48
CA ARG A 126 5.78 -15.90 15.36
C ARG A 126 5.68 -17.41 15.16
N LYS A 127 5.27 -18.12 16.21
CA LYS A 127 4.89 -19.53 16.09
C LYS A 127 3.75 -19.65 15.06
N PRO A 128 3.88 -20.46 13.99
CA PRO A 128 2.75 -20.75 13.14
C PRO A 128 1.70 -21.46 14.00
N GLY A 129 0.48 -20.92 14.00
CA GLY A 129 -0.68 -21.47 14.67
C GLY A 129 -1.67 -21.98 13.64
#